data_AF-H6BD28-F1
#
_entry.id   AF-H6BD28-F1
#
_cell.length_a   1.000
_cell.length_b   1.000
_cell.length_c   1.000
_cell.angle_alpha   90.00
_cell.angle_beta   90.00
_cell.angle_gamma   90.00
#
_symmetry.space_group_name_H-M   'P 1'
#
loop_
_entity.id
_entity.type
_entity.pdbx_description
1 polymer ?
#
loop_
_entity_poly.entity_id
_entity_poly.type
_entity_poly.pdbx_seq_one_letter_code
_entity_poly.pdbx_strand_id
1 'polypeptide(L)'
;TSMFKDARSDAEEHIYNKLNLKISEFIELANYDWLLPESRGHASGYITDLVAFLQSTFMSFTNLPEKVAKTSCMSACKHVAVSLLEFIMENNVKQVTMGALQQFNLDLIQCEQFAASAPV
;
A
#
# COMPACT_ATOMS: atom_id res chain seq x y z
N THR A 1 -3.28 16.87 32.72
CA THR A 1 -2.44 16.92 31.49
C THR A 1 -2.13 15.54 30.89
N SER A 2 -2.46 14.41 31.54
CA SER A 2 -2.35 13.05 30.95
C SER A 2 -3.44 12.78 29.90
N MET A 3 -4.70 13.06 30.25
CA MET A 3 -5.87 12.77 29.42
C MET A 3 -5.78 13.27 27.96
N PHE A 4 -5.23 14.48 27.73
CA PHE A 4 -5.05 15.01 26.37
C PHE A 4 -3.91 14.33 25.58
N LYS A 5 -2.88 13.83 26.27
CA LYS A 5 -1.82 13.04 25.64
C LYS A 5 -2.35 11.67 25.24
N ASP A 6 -3.14 11.06 26.12
CA ASP A 6 -3.77 9.76 25.89
C ASP A 6 -4.77 9.86 24.72
N ALA A 7 -5.68 10.84 24.74
CA ALA A 7 -6.62 11.09 23.64
C ALA A 7 -5.94 11.38 22.29
N ARG A 8 -4.77 12.05 22.31
CA ARG A 8 -3.98 12.26 21.09
C ARG A 8 -3.38 10.95 20.58
N SER A 9 -2.81 10.13 21.47
CA SER A 9 -2.26 8.82 21.11
C SER A 9 -3.32 7.93 20.49
N ASP A 10 -4.52 7.89 21.08
CA ASP A 10 -5.65 7.13 20.55
C ASP A 10 -6.04 7.63 19.16
N ALA A 11 -6.11 8.96 18.97
CA ALA A 11 -6.42 9.53 17.66
C ALA A 11 -5.38 9.18 16.59
N GLU A 12 -4.09 9.21 16.93
CA GLU A 12 -3.00 8.77 16.05
C GLU A 12 -3.17 7.29 15.66
N GLU A 13 -3.45 6.42 16.64
CA GLU A 13 -3.70 5.00 16.41
C GLU A 13 -4.90 4.76 15.48
N HIS A 14 -5.98 5.51 15.66
CA HIS A 14 -7.15 5.43 14.80
C HIS A 14 -6.86 5.83 13.34
N ILE A 15 -5.96 6.80 13.11
CA ILE A 15 -5.53 7.16 11.76
C ILE A 15 -4.80 5.99 11.11
N TYR A 16 -3.84 5.38 11.80
CA TYR A 16 -3.09 4.24 11.28
C TYR A 16 -4.00 3.04 10.97
N ASN A 17 -4.89 2.69 11.90
CA ASN A 17 -5.78 1.55 11.76
C ASN A 17 -6.75 1.74 10.60
N LYS A 18 -7.39 2.93 10.48
CA LYS A 18 -8.29 3.21 9.36
C LYS A 18 -7.57 3.23 8.02
N LEU A 19 -6.37 3.78 7.97
CA LEU A 19 -5.56 3.79 6.75
C LEU A 19 -5.21 2.37 6.31
N ASN A 20 -4.64 1.56 7.21
CA ASN A 20 -4.27 0.18 6.90
C ASN A 20 -5.49 -0.69 6.54
N LEU A 21 -6.63 -0.50 7.23
CA LEU A 21 -7.88 -1.17 6.86
C LEU A 21 -8.28 -0.84 5.42
N LYS A 22 -8.23 0.44 5.04
CA LYS A 22 -8.58 0.83 3.68
C LYS A 22 -7.60 0.30 2.63
N ILE A 23 -6.31 0.24 2.97
CA ILE A 23 -5.31 -0.41 2.12
C ILE A 23 -5.64 -1.89 1.94
N SER A 24 -5.97 -2.61 3.01
CA SER A 24 -6.36 -4.03 2.93
C SER A 24 -7.54 -4.24 1.99
N GLU A 25 -8.56 -3.37 2.00
CA GLU A 25 -9.68 -3.46 1.06
C GLU A 25 -9.23 -3.36 -0.42
N PHE A 26 -8.20 -2.56 -0.74
CA PHE A 26 -7.63 -2.54 -2.09
C PHE A 26 -6.82 -3.80 -2.40
N ILE A 27 -6.03 -4.28 -1.43
CA ILE A 27 -5.22 -5.49 -1.55
C ILE A 27 -6.12 -6.72 -1.82
N GLU A 28 -7.30 -6.79 -1.21
CA GLU A 28 -8.28 -7.87 -1.46
C GLU A 28 -8.80 -7.93 -2.90
N LEU A 29 -8.64 -6.86 -3.69
CA LEU A 29 -9.00 -6.83 -5.11
C LEU A 29 -7.92 -7.45 -6.01
N ALA A 30 -6.75 -7.79 -5.45
CA ALA A 30 -5.67 -8.42 -6.20
C ALA A 30 -6.14 -9.77 -6.78
N ASN A 31 -5.88 -9.96 -8.07
CA ASN A 31 -6.23 -11.19 -8.78
C ASN A 31 -5.12 -11.52 -9.79
N TYR A 32 -3.98 -11.96 -9.26
CA TYR A 32 -2.83 -12.37 -10.07
C TYR A 32 -3.09 -13.71 -10.75
N ASP A 33 -2.98 -13.72 -12.08
CA ASP A 33 -2.80 -14.95 -12.84
C ASP A 33 -1.30 -15.27 -12.90
N TRP A 34 -0.83 -16.15 -12.02
CA TRP A 34 0.59 -16.54 -11.96
C TRP A 34 1.07 -17.31 -13.20
N LEU A 35 0.14 -17.75 -14.06
CA LEU A 35 0.41 -18.43 -15.32
C LEU A 35 0.27 -17.52 -16.55
N LEU A 36 0.13 -16.21 -16.34
CA LEU A 36 0.01 -15.22 -17.39
C LEU A 36 1.19 -15.28 -18.38
N PRO A 37 0.96 -15.56 -19.67
CA PRO A 37 2.05 -15.76 -20.64
C PRO A 37 2.87 -14.49 -20.90
N GLU A 38 2.24 -13.32 -20.84
CA GLU A 38 2.87 -12.01 -21.07
C GLU A 38 2.21 -10.94 -20.18
N SER A 39 3.01 -9.98 -19.71
CA SER A 39 2.49 -8.86 -18.91
C SER A 39 1.48 -8.00 -19.69
N ARG A 40 0.59 -7.30 -18.98
CA ARG A 40 -0.38 -6.37 -19.61
C ARG A 40 0.25 -5.03 -19.99
N GLY A 41 1.53 -4.80 -19.67
CA GLY A 41 2.28 -3.59 -20.02
C GLY A 41 1.96 -2.36 -19.16
N HIS A 42 1.05 -2.46 -18.21
CA HIS A 42 0.73 -1.42 -17.22
C HIS A 42 0.47 -2.05 -15.85
N ALA A 43 0.53 -1.25 -14.79
CA ALA A 43 0.21 -1.74 -13.45
C ALA A 43 -1.26 -2.16 -13.32
N SER A 44 -1.53 -3.06 -12.39
CA SER A 44 -2.84 -3.57 -12.04
C SER A 44 -3.74 -2.43 -11.54
N GLY A 45 -5.02 -2.47 -11.91
CA GLY A 45 -5.98 -1.41 -11.57
C GLY A 45 -6.04 -1.11 -10.07
N TYR A 46 -6.05 -2.15 -9.23
CA TYR A 46 -6.10 -1.97 -7.78
C TYR A 46 -4.88 -1.24 -7.21
N ILE A 47 -3.68 -1.41 -7.79
CA ILE A 47 -2.46 -0.68 -7.37
C ILE A 47 -2.54 0.77 -7.82
N THR A 48 -3.02 1.02 -9.04
CA THR A 48 -3.21 2.40 -9.53
C THR A 48 -4.21 3.15 -8.66
N ASP A 49 -5.34 2.53 -8.32
CA ASP A 49 -6.36 3.12 -7.46
C ASP A 49 -5.87 3.28 -6.02
N LEU A 50 -5.13 2.30 -5.48
CA LEU A 50 -4.50 2.37 -4.16
C LEU A 50 -3.50 3.54 -4.08
N VAL A 51 -2.63 3.71 -5.08
CA VAL A 51 -1.66 4.81 -5.12
C VAL A 51 -2.38 6.15 -5.20
N ALA A 52 -3.40 6.28 -6.05
CA ALA A 52 -4.21 7.50 -6.14
C ALA A 52 -4.91 7.84 -4.81
N PHE A 53 -5.43 6.82 -4.11
CA PHE A 53 -6.01 6.96 -2.77
C PHE A 53 -4.96 7.45 -1.76
N LEU A 54 -3.77 6.83 -1.72
CA LEU A 54 -2.70 7.22 -0.79
C LEU A 54 -2.22 8.65 -1.05
N GLN A 55 -2.00 9.03 -2.31
CA GLN A 55 -1.64 10.39 -2.71
C GLN A 55 -2.69 11.41 -2.22
N SER A 56 -3.96 11.16 -2.51
CA SER A 56 -5.06 12.05 -2.08
C SER A 56 -5.18 12.15 -0.56
N THR A 57 -4.97 11.03 0.14
CA THR A 57 -5.04 10.96 1.59
C THR A 57 -3.91 11.74 2.24
N PHE A 58 -2.67 11.54 1.80
CA PHE A 58 -1.51 12.25 2.37
C PHE A 58 -1.49 13.74 2.01
N MET A 59 -1.96 14.12 0.81
CA MET A 59 -2.21 15.53 0.49
C MET A 59 -3.22 16.18 1.44
N SER A 60 -4.17 15.41 1.98
CA SER A 60 -5.16 15.90 2.95
C SER A 60 -4.63 15.98 4.39
N PHE A 61 -3.42 15.47 4.67
CA PHE A 61 -2.81 15.45 6.01
C PHE A 61 -2.17 16.79 6.41
N THR A 62 -2.50 17.91 5.74
CA THR A 62 -1.87 19.24 5.94
C THR A 62 -1.90 19.76 7.38
N ASN A 63 -2.83 19.29 8.21
CA ASN A 63 -3.01 19.75 9.59
C ASN A 63 -2.60 18.71 10.64
N LEU A 64 -2.08 17.55 10.21
CA LEU A 64 -1.55 16.56 11.15
C LEU A 64 -0.12 16.94 11.58
N PRO A 65 0.29 16.57 12.80
CA PRO A 65 1.69 16.69 13.18
C PRO A 65 2.56 15.89 12.19
N GLU A 66 3.68 16.48 11.76
CA GLU A 66 4.60 15.88 10.78
C GLU A 66 4.98 14.43 11.12
N LYS A 67 5.22 14.16 12.41
CA LYS A 67 5.54 12.82 12.90
C LYS A 67 4.42 11.80 12.60
N VAL A 68 3.17 12.20 12.75
CA VAL A 68 2.00 11.33 12.50
C VAL A 68 1.91 11.03 11.01
N ALA A 69 1.98 12.06 10.15
CA ALA A 69 1.94 11.88 8.71
C ALA A 69 3.05 10.96 8.19
N LYS A 70 4.30 11.18 8.64
CA LYS A 70 5.46 10.33 8.30
C LYS A 70 5.30 8.90 8.79
N THR A 71 4.81 8.71 10.02
CA THR A 71 4.59 7.37 10.59
C THR A 71 3.45 6.65 9.86
N SER A 72 2.36 7.34 9.51
CA SER A 72 1.28 6.79 8.69
C SER A 72 1.77 6.37 7.31
N CYS A 73 2.58 7.20 6.65
CA CYS A 73 3.17 6.88 5.35
C CYS A 73 4.07 5.65 5.43
N MET A 74 4.96 5.58 6.41
CA MET A 74 5.83 4.42 6.64
C MET A 74 5.01 3.15 6.90
N SER A 75 3.97 3.24 7.76
CA SER A 75 3.07 2.13 8.04
C SER A 75 2.35 1.65 6.78
N ALA A 76 1.80 2.58 6.00
CA ALA A 76 1.10 2.26 4.75
C ALA A 76 2.02 1.57 3.75
N CYS A 77 3.21 2.14 3.50
CA CYS A 77 4.20 1.55 2.58
C CYS A 77 4.62 0.15 3.05
N LYS A 78 4.85 -0.03 4.36
CA LYS A 78 5.17 -1.32 4.95
C LYS A 78 4.05 -2.33 4.74
N HIS A 79 2.79 -1.94 4.99
CA HIS A 79 1.62 -2.81 4.81
C HIS A 79 1.52 -3.30 3.36
N VAL A 80 1.63 -2.38 2.40
CA VAL A 80 1.62 -2.72 0.97
C VAL A 80 2.78 -3.66 0.60
N ALA A 81 4.00 -3.36 1.04
CA ALA A 81 5.17 -4.19 0.74
C ALA A 81 5.04 -5.62 1.30
N VAL A 82 4.55 -5.75 2.54
CA VAL A 82 4.30 -7.06 3.16
C VAL A 82 3.20 -7.82 2.39
N SER A 83 2.07 -7.19 2.07
CA SER A 83 0.99 -7.84 1.32
C SER A 83 1.44 -8.31 -0.07
N LEU A 84 2.21 -7.49 -0.79
CA LEU A 84 2.75 -7.89 -2.10
C LEU A 84 3.70 -9.10 -1.96
N LEU A 85 4.58 -9.10 -0.96
CA LEU A 85 5.46 -10.24 -0.69
C LEU A 85 4.66 -11.49 -0.35
N GLU A 86 3.61 -11.37 0.45
CA GLU A 86 2.74 -12.48 0.83
C GLU A 86 2.10 -13.11 -0.41
N PHE A 87 1.58 -12.32 -1.37
CA PHE A 87 0.96 -12.84 -2.59
C PHE A 87 1.83 -13.81 -3.38
N ILE A 88 3.11 -13.47 -3.60
CA ILE A 88 4.01 -14.35 -4.37
C ILE A 88 4.50 -15.54 -3.54
N MET A 89 4.41 -15.46 -2.21
CA MET A 89 4.82 -16.51 -1.28
C MET A 89 3.68 -17.43 -0.82
N GLU A 90 2.43 -17.19 -1.26
CA GLU A 90 1.30 -18.03 -0.90
C GLU A 90 1.51 -19.50 -1.34
N ASN A 91 1.09 -20.45 -0.52
CA ASN A 91 1.31 -21.89 -0.76
C ASN A 91 0.62 -22.44 -2.04
N ASN A 92 -0.39 -21.72 -2.54
CA ASN A 92 -1.10 -21.99 -3.80
C ASN A 92 -0.25 -21.59 -5.04
N VAL A 93 0.74 -20.71 -4.90
CA VAL A 93 1.65 -20.30 -5.97
C VAL A 93 2.75 -21.35 -6.13
N LYS A 94 2.48 -22.33 -6.98
CA LYS A 94 3.44 -23.42 -7.27
C LYS A 94 4.48 -23.06 -8.31
N GLN A 95 4.14 -22.11 -9.19
CA GLN A 95 4.93 -21.72 -10.35
C GLN A 95 4.52 -20.31 -10.77
N VAL A 96 5.50 -19.53 -11.22
CA VAL A 96 5.31 -18.17 -11.72
C VAL A 96 5.93 -18.08 -13.10
N THR A 97 5.12 -17.72 -14.08
CA THR A 97 5.58 -17.47 -15.45
C THR A 97 6.29 -16.13 -15.56
N MET A 98 7.11 -15.96 -16.60
CA MET A 98 7.82 -14.69 -16.79
C MET A 98 6.86 -13.52 -17.02
N GLY A 99 5.75 -13.74 -17.74
CA GLY A 99 4.72 -12.71 -17.95
C GLY A 99 4.05 -12.27 -16.64
N ALA A 100 3.69 -13.21 -15.77
CA ALA A 100 3.14 -12.89 -14.45
C ALA A 100 4.17 -12.18 -13.55
N LEU A 101 5.44 -12.60 -13.55
CA LEU A 101 6.49 -11.94 -12.79
C LEU A 101 6.72 -10.50 -13.27
N GLN A 102 6.70 -10.27 -14.58
CA GLN A 102 6.79 -8.93 -15.16
C GLN A 102 5.59 -8.06 -14.78
N GLN A 103 4.37 -8.63 -14.77
CA GLN A 103 3.18 -7.92 -14.31
C GLN A 103 3.30 -7.50 -12.84
N PHE A 104 3.72 -8.42 -11.97
CA PHE A 104 3.96 -8.13 -10.55
C PHE A 104 5.06 -7.07 -10.36
N ASN A 105 6.10 -7.07 -11.20
CA ASN A 105 7.13 -6.05 -11.19
C ASN A 105 6.61 -4.66 -11.60
N LEU A 106 5.68 -4.56 -12.55
CA LEU A 106 5.05 -3.27 -12.91
C LEU A 106 4.26 -2.69 -11.73
N ASP A 107 3.59 -3.54 -10.96
CA ASP A 107 2.86 -3.17 -9.76
C ASP A 107 3.82 -2.65 -8.67
N LEU A 108 4.94 -3.37 -8.46
CA LEU A 108 5.97 -2.96 -7.52
C LEU A 108 6.59 -1.60 -7.91
N ILE A 109 6.94 -1.41 -9.18
CA ILE A 109 7.48 -0.13 -9.69
C ILE A 109 6.53 1.02 -9.40
N GLN A 110 5.21 0.83 -9.54
CA GLN A 110 4.24 1.87 -9.25
C GLN A 110 4.24 2.25 -7.76
N CYS A 111 4.36 1.26 -6.86
CA CYS A 111 4.51 1.50 -5.43
C CYS A 111 5.84 2.20 -5.09
N GLU A 112 6.94 1.80 -5.73
CA GLU A 112 8.27 2.41 -5.55
C GLU A 112 8.30 3.87 -6.02
N GLN A 113 7.70 4.16 -7.17
CA GLN A 113 7.54 5.53 -7.69
C GLN A 113 6.75 6.40 -6.71
N PHE A 114 5.67 5.86 -6.14
CA PHE A 114 4.92 6.55 -5.10
C PHE A 114 5.79 6.84 -3.87
N ALA A 115 6.51 5.84 -3.33
CA ALA A 115 7.38 6.03 -2.17
C ALA A 115 8.50 7.05 -2.43
N ALA A 116 9.10 7.03 -3.63
CA ALA A 116 10.15 7.95 -4.04
C ALA A 116 9.66 9.40 -4.24
N SER A 117 8.36 9.61 -4.43
CA SER A 117 7.78 10.96 -4.60
C SER A 117 7.76 11.80 -3.32
N ALA A 118 8.17 11.23 -2.17
CA ALA A 118 8.08 11.86 -0.85
C ALA A 118 6.65 12.38 -0.57
N PRO A 119 5.67 11.47 -0.39
CA PRO A 119 4.25 11.83 -0.34
C PRO A 119 3.83 12.62 0.92
N VAL A 120 4.71 12.73 1.93
CA VAL A 120 4.51 13.48 3.20
C VAL A 120 5.76 14.22 3.64
#